data_AF-A0A6M3KWF5-F1
#
_entry.id   AF-A0A6M3KWF5-F1
#
_cell.length_a   1.000
_cell.length_b   1.000
_cell.length_c   1.000
_cell.angle_alpha   90.00
_cell.angle_beta   90.00
_cell.angle_gamma   90.00
#
_symmetry.space_group_name_H-M   'P 1'
#
loop_
_entity.id
_entity.type
_entity.pdbx_description
1 polymer ?
#
loop_
_entity_poly.entity_id
_entity_poly.type
_entity_poly.pdbx_seq_one_letter_code
_entity_poly.pdbx_strand_id
1 'polypeptide(L)'
;MAMYNSGSVKIKVGSSIIRGNNTSFSTYAAAGYIFKRTNEAPTYEIAAINSATSLTLTARYADATNRTSRTAEHLATAGVATKMYSGTLNYNPVIQSYVVINASIETLTDNSAGVLTGDGTPAGSGTIDYDTGVWAFTLGTDLTATASFVASYFSGDTLNSIQYQIVRDYTSYKSLPEMSTNDVNFPHIYTKAVRMMDKYLYNASINNASITNLYLSGINRKKVTYKTTSYVATPADNTIVVMGNATAISITIPYSNTTNLGAEIAIINNSAYTVCATCPGSNTINGAVSTLLSNQYDKISVQSVATNLWIKI
;
A
#
# COMPACT_ATOMS: atom_id res chain seq x y z
N MET A 1 9.56 -5.68 18.43
CA MET A 1 10.45 -4.71 17.93
C MET A 1 11.71 -5.33 18.41
N ALA A 2 12.25 -6.25 17.61
CA ALA A 2 13.54 -6.79 17.98
C ALA A 2 14.48 -5.60 17.92
N MET A 3 15.19 -5.40 19.02
CA MET A 3 16.10 -4.29 19.18
C MET A 3 17.52 -4.83 19.12
N TYR A 4 18.29 -4.26 18.22
CA TYR A 4 19.73 -4.49 18.10
C TYR A 4 20.47 -3.21 18.50
N ASN A 5 21.43 -3.33 19.42
CA ASN A 5 22.15 -2.18 19.99
C ASN A 5 23.62 -2.49 20.33
N SER A 6 24.26 -3.45 19.67
CA SER A 6 25.66 -3.76 19.97
C SER A 6 26.62 -2.74 19.33
N GLY A 7 27.63 -2.33 20.09
CA GLY A 7 28.64 -1.37 19.64
C GLY A 7 28.21 0.08 19.88
N SER A 8 28.79 0.99 19.11
CA SER A 8 28.43 2.42 19.13
C SER A 8 28.46 2.98 17.71
N VAL A 9 27.96 4.19 17.51
CA VAL A 9 28.00 4.87 16.22
C VAL A 9 28.66 6.24 16.32
N LYS A 10 29.29 6.61 15.22
CA LYS A 10 29.70 7.97 14.89
C LYS A 10 28.69 8.55 13.92
N ILE A 11 28.06 9.65 14.32
CA ILE A 11 27.04 10.35 13.56
C ILE A 11 27.57 11.76 13.27
N LYS A 12 27.50 12.20 12.02
CA LYS A 12 27.63 13.62 11.70
C LYS A 12 26.23 14.18 11.50
N VAL A 13 25.85 15.21 12.26
CA VAL A 13 24.54 15.85 12.14
C VAL A 13 24.35 16.36 10.71
N GLY A 14 23.18 16.21 10.12
CA GLY A 14 22.92 16.55 8.71
C GLY A 14 23.39 15.51 7.70
N SER A 15 24.09 14.44 8.09
CA SER A 15 24.43 13.36 7.16
C SER A 15 23.37 12.26 7.16
N SER A 16 23.20 11.60 6.02
CA SER A 16 22.44 10.35 5.90
C SER A 16 23.29 9.11 6.26
N ILE A 17 24.61 9.26 6.37
CA ILE A 17 25.53 8.14 6.58
C ILE A 17 25.84 7.98 8.06
N ILE A 18 25.61 6.78 8.58
CA ILE A 18 25.95 6.40 9.95
C ILE A 18 27.12 5.41 9.92
N ARG A 19 28.16 5.70 10.71
CA ARG A 19 29.34 4.84 10.81
C ARG A 19 29.37 4.15 12.16
N GLY A 20 29.29 2.83 12.18
CA GLY A 20 29.40 2.03 13.39
C GLY A 20 30.86 1.81 13.83
N ASN A 21 31.04 1.63 15.13
CA ASN A 21 32.26 1.19 15.78
C ASN A 21 31.93 -0.10 16.55
N ASN A 22 32.58 -1.20 16.17
CA ASN A 22 32.28 -2.55 16.66
C ASN A 22 30.80 -2.96 16.46
N THR A 23 30.22 -2.56 15.33
CA THR A 23 28.86 -2.94 14.92
C THR A 23 28.91 -4.09 13.90
N SER A 24 27.76 -4.71 13.66
CA SER A 24 27.59 -5.76 12.63
C SER A 24 26.28 -5.53 11.88
N PHE A 25 26.14 -4.35 11.28
CA PHE A 25 24.91 -3.93 10.57
C PHE A 25 24.49 -4.92 9.49
N SER A 26 25.42 -5.45 8.71
CA SER A 26 25.12 -6.44 7.66
C SER A 26 24.54 -7.76 8.18
N THR A 27 24.67 -8.06 9.47
CA THR A 27 24.13 -9.28 10.10
C THR A 27 22.75 -9.03 10.71
N TYR A 28 22.55 -7.86 11.32
CA TYR A 28 21.39 -7.60 12.19
C TYR A 28 20.43 -6.51 11.69
N ALA A 29 20.77 -5.83 10.60
CA ALA A 29 19.97 -4.77 10.01
C ALA A 29 19.71 -5.02 8.53
N ALA A 30 18.64 -4.42 8.01
CA ALA A 30 18.30 -4.40 6.59
C ALA A 30 17.66 -3.06 6.24
N ALA A 31 17.52 -2.78 4.94
CA ALA A 31 16.72 -1.66 4.48
C ALA A 31 15.27 -1.78 4.99
N GLY A 32 14.65 -0.64 5.31
CA GLY A 32 13.31 -0.57 5.91
C GLY A 32 13.28 -0.70 7.44
N TYR A 33 14.40 -1.03 8.09
CA TYR A 33 14.45 -1.04 9.56
C TYR A 33 14.58 0.38 10.11
N ILE A 34 14.25 0.57 11.38
CA ILE A 34 14.30 1.86 12.05
C ILE A 34 15.61 2.00 12.82
N PHE A 35 16.36 3.06 12.57
CA PHE A 35 17.49 3.52 13.36
C PHE A 35 17.06 4.65 14.31
N LYS A 36 17.55 4.63 15.55
CA LYS A 36 17.47 5.78 16.46
C LYS A 36 18.63 5.82 17.45
N ARG A 37 18.92 7.00 17.99
CA ARG A 37 19.81 7.15 19.15
C ARG A 37 19.09 6.67 20.42
N THR A 38 19.82 6.05 21.34
CA THR A 38 19.25 5.64 22.64
C THR A 38 18.75 6.88 23.39
N ASN A 39 17.56 6.78 23.98
CA ASN A 39 16.87 7.87 24.71
C ASN A 39 16.46 9.09 23.87
N GLU A 40 16.47 8.98 22.54
CA GLU A 40 15.88 9.99 21.66
C GLU A 40 14.54 9.53 21.10
N ALA A 41 13.64 10.50 20.88
CA ALA A 41 12.36 10.27 20.25
C ALA A 41 12.44 10.16 18.71
N PRO A 42 13.22 10.99 17.99
CA PRO A 42 13.34 10.88 16.54
C PRO A 42 13.83 9.51 16.07
N THR A 43 13.18 9.01 15.03
CA THR A 43 13.51 7.74 14.36
C THR A 43 13.77 7.97 12.88
N TYR A 44 14.67 7.18 12.31
CA TYR A 44 15.09 7.28 10.92
C TYR A 44 15.00 5.91 10.26
N GLU A 45 14.44 5.80 9.07
CA GLU A 45 14.43 4.53 8.35
C GLU A 45 15.79 4.31 7.67
N ILE A 46 16.25 3.06 7.66
CA ILE A 46 17.48 2.64 6.99
C ILE A 46 17.18 2.44 5.51
N ALA A 47 17.82 3.23 4.66
CA ALA A 47 17.73 3.09 3.20
C ALA A 47 18.58 1.91 2.69
N ALA A 48 19.80 1.76 3.22
CA ALA A 48 20.73 0.72 2.78
C ALA A 48 21.73 0.33 3.87
N ILE A 49 22.17 -0.93 3.84
CA ILE A 49 23.32 -1.40 4.61
C ILE A 49 24.52 -1.48 3.66
N ASN A 50 25.51 -0.62 3.87
CA ASN A 50 26.67 -0.52 2.99
C ASN A 50 27.78 -1.49 3.40
N SER A 51 27.92 -1.76 4.71
CA SER A 51 28.88 -2.72 5.27
C SER A 51 28.48 -3.11 6.70
N ALA A 52 29.27 -3.95 7.38
CA ALA A 52 29.09 -4.26 8.80
C ALA A 52 29.16 -3.02 9.72
N THR A 53 29.78 -1.94 9.26
CA THR A 53 30.03 -0.70 10.03
C THR A 53 29.53 0.56 9.33
N SER A 54 28.73 0.43 8.26
CA SER A 54 28.19 1.58 7.55
C SER A 54 26.76 1.30 7.07
N LEU A 55 25.87 2.23 7.34
CA LEU A 55 24.50 2.25 6.81
C LEU A 55 24.14 3.65 6.32
N THR A 56 23.13 3.71 5.45
CA THR A 56 22.54 4.95 4.94
C THR A 56 21.10 5.04 5.41
N LEU A 57 20.69 6.22 5.88
CA LEU A 57 19.32 6.55 6.28
C LEU A 57 18.53 7.13 5.09
N THR A 58 17.21 6.96 5.08
CA THR A 58 16.31 7.57 4.08
C THR A 58 16.22 9.09 4.25
N ALA A 59 16.40 9.59 5.47
CA ALA A 59 16.46 11.00 5.81
C ALA A 59 17.77 11.34 6.53
N ARG A 60 18.24 12.59 6.36
CA ARG A 60 19.44 13.11 7.06
C ARG A 60 19.18 13.16 8.57
N TYR A 61 20.17 12.76 9.37
CA TYR A 61 20.05 12.83 10.83
C TYR A 61 19.98 14.29 11.30
N ALA A 62 18.88 14.69 11.94
CA ALA A 62 18.67 16.06 12.39
C ALA A 62 18.86 16.21 13.90
N ASP A 63 19.69 17.18 14.31
CA ASP A 63 19.87 17.59 15.69
C ASP A 63 20.21 19.09 15.73
N ALA A 64 19.25 19.92 16.14
CA ALA A 64 19.41 21.37 16.13
C ALA A 64 20.40 21.88 17.19
N THR A 65 20.78 21.04 18.16
CA THR A 65 21.68 21.37 19.27
C THR A 65 23.15 21.17 18.88
N ASN A 66 23.41 20.25 17.96
CA ASN A 66 24.76 19.83 17.56
C ASN A 66 25.08 20.29 16.13
N ARG A 67 24.96 21.60 15.91
CA ARG A 67 25.31 22.28 14.66
C ARG A 67 26.09 23.56 14.95
N THR A 68 27.06 23.86 14.11
CA THR A 68 27.88 25.08 14.18
C THR A 68 27.49 26.04 13.06
N SER A 69 27.22 27.31 13.40
CA SER A 69 27.00 28.37 12.41
C SER A 69 28.31 28.78 11.74
N ARG A 70 28.28 28.91 10.42
CA ARG A 70 29.36 29.42 9.58
C ARG A 70 28.80 30.66 8.88
N THR A 71 29.28 31.84 9.22
CA THR A 71 28.65 33.11 8.77
C THR A 71 29.39 33.80 7.63
N ALA A 72 30.59 33.35 7.27
CA ALA A 72 31.41 34.01 6.25
C ALA A 72 32.53 33.09 5.74
N GLU A 73 32.20 31.91 5.21
CA GLU A 73 33.20 31.08 4.55
C GLU A 73 33.52 31.64 3.17
N HIS A 74 34.80 31.95 2.91
CA HIS A 74 35.24 32.39 1.59
C HIS A 74 35.19 31.22 0.60
N LEU A 75 34.53 31.45 -0.53
CA LEU A 75 34.38 30.45 -1.60
C LEU A 75 35.35 30.69 -2.75
N ALA A 76 35.37 31.93 -3.24
CA ALA A 76 36.14 32.33 -4.40
C ALA A 76 36.30 33.85 -4.45
N THR A 77 37.33 34.28 -5.17
CA THR A 77 37.44 35.65 -5.64
C THR A 77 37.20 35.64 -7.15
N ALA A 78 36.16 36.35 -7.58
CA ALA A 78 35.61 36.29 -8.91
C ALA A 78 35.97 37.54 -9.71
N GLY A 79 36.40 37.37 -10.97
CA GLY A 79 36.62 38.46 -11.92
C GLY A 79 35.43 38.69 -12.85
N VAL A 80 35.51 39.74 -13.68
CA VAL A 80 34.41 40.23 -14.53
C VAL A 80 33.99 39.32 -15.70
N ALA A 81 34.72 38.25 -15.99
CA ALA A 81 34.51 37.42 -17.20
C ALA A 81 33.95 36.01 -16.92
N THR A 82 33.84 35.60 -15.66
CA THR A 82 33.43 34.24 -15.30
C THR A 82 32.04 34.26 -14.68
N LYS A 83 31.14 33.39 -15.14
CA LYS A 83 29.80 33.23 -14.54
C LYS A 83 29.65 31.95 -13.74
N MET A 84 30.43 30.93 -14.06
CA MET A 84 30.33 29.60 -13.46
C MET A 84 31.43 29.40 -12.42
N TYR A 85 31.03 28.97 -11.23
CA TYR A 85 31.92 28.72 -10.11
C TYR A 85 31.57 27.38 -9.47
N SER A 86 32.58 26.69 -8.97
CA SER A 86 32.41 25.44 -8.24
C SER A 86 33.50 25.26 -7.22
N GLY A 87 33.21 24.51 -6.17
CA GLY A 87 34.17 24.20 -5.12
C GLY A 87 33.59 23.26 -4.08
N THR A 88 34.23 23.23 -2.92
CA THR A 88 33.79 22.42 -1.78
C THR A 88 33.85 23.29 -0.53
N LEU A 89 32.79 23.29 0.26
CA LEU A 89 32.79 23.89 1.59
C LEU A 89 33.72 23.13 2.54
N ASN A 90 34.44 23.85 3.38
CA ASN A 90 35.44 23.32 4.30
C ASN A 90 34.82 22.50 5.44
N TYR A 91 33.57 22.79 5.81
CA TYR A 91 32.87 22.10 6.90
C TYR A 91 31.69 21.30 6.38
N ASN A 92 31.83 19.97 6.41
CA ASN A 92 30.80 19.02 6.00
C ASN A 92 30.45 17.99 7.10
N PRO A 93 29.20 17.50 7.12
CA PRO A 93 28.09 17.84 6.22
C PRO A 93 27.50 19.23 6.52
N VAL A 94 26.80 19.75 5.52
CA VAL A 94 26.03 20.99 5.55
C VAL A 94 24.59 20.66 5.98
N ILE A 95 23.96 21.49 6.80
CA ILE A 95 22.55 21.32 7.14
C ILE A 95 21.70 21.92 6.01
N GLN A 96 20.81 21.10 5.44
CA GLN A 96 19.87 21.51 4.39
C GLN A 96 19.00 22.70 4.82
N SER A 97 18.55 23.50 3.85
CA SER A 97 17.71 24.70 4.02
C SER A 97 18.40 25.93 4.59
N TYR A 98 19.71 25.87 4.88
CA TYR A 98 20.43 26.99 5.53
C TYR A 98 21.56 27.58 4.67
N VAL A 99 21.81 27.05 3.48
CA VAL A 99 22.90 27.56 2.64
C VAL A 99 22.47 28.85 1.95
N VAL A 100 23.26 29.89 2.17
CA VAL A 100 23.15 31.17 1.48
C VAL A 100 24.53 31.53 0.95
N ILE A 101 24.66 31.77 -0.35
CA ILE A 101 25.89 32.25 -0.98
C ILE A 101 25.66 33.69 -1.39
N ASN A 102 26.42 34.62 -0.80
CA ASN A 102 26.45 36.00 -1.25
C ASN A 102 27.55 36.14 -2.31
N ALA A 103 27.14 36.37 -3.55
CA ALA A 103 28.01 36.53 -4.71
C ALA A 103 28.12 38.00 -5.16
N SER A 104 28.10 38.92 -4.20
CA SER A 104 28.14 40.39 -4.37
C SER A 104 26.91 41.01 -5.05
N ILE A 105 26.58 40.60 -6.27
CA ILE A 105 25.46 41.15 -7.05
C ILE A 105 24.18 40.31 -6.95
N GLU A 106 24.30 39.11 -6.38
CA GLU A 106 23.23 38.12 -6.27
C GLU A 106 23.45 37.27 -5.01
N THR A 107 22.35 36.90 -4.37
CA THR A 107 22.30 35.97 -3.25
C THR A 107 21.65 34.68 -3.69
N LEU A 108 22.41 33.58 -3.65
CA LEU A 108 21.88 32.25 -3.96
C LEU A 108 21.40 31.57 -2.68
N THR A 109 20.13 31.18 -2.65
CA THR A 109 19.48 30.54 -1.49
C THR A 109 19.12 29.09 -1.79
N ASP A 110 19.40 28.20 -0.85
CA ASP A 110 19.04 26.79 -0.92
C ASP A 110 17.53 26.54 -0.69
N ASN A 111 16.96 25.65 -1.50
CA ASN A 111 15.56 25.23 -1.41
C ASN A 111 15.35 23.89 -0.67
N SER A 112 16.36 23.39 0.04
CA SER A 112 16.37 22.08 0.74
C SER A 112 16.48 20.86 -0.18
N ALA A 113 16.41 21.03 -1.50
CA ALA A 113 16.57 19.94 -2.47
C ALA A 113 17.98 19.89 -3.09
N GLY A 114 18.93 20.66 -2.56
CA GLY A 114 20.28 20.77 -3.09
C GLY A 114 20.34 21.68 -4.32
N VAL A 115 19.34 22.55 -4.51
CA VAL A 115 19.27 23.53 -5.59
C VAL A 115 19.37 24.93 -4.99
N LEU A 116 20.29 25.72 -5.54
CA LEU A 116 20.51 27.10 -5.19
C LEU A 116 19.82 28.00 -6.22
N THR A 117 19.01 28.94 -5.76
CA THR A 117 18.33 29.92 -6.62
C THR A 117 18.79 31.32 -6.27
N GLY A 118 19.28 32.05 -7.27
CA GLY A 118 19.68 33.44 -7.13
C GLY A 118 18.51 34.42 -7.11
N ASP A 119 18.69 35.57 -6.46
CA ASP A 119 17.71 36.66 -6.39
C ASP A 119 17.90 37.75 -7.48
N GLY A 120 18.84 37.55 -8.41
CA GLY A 120 19.14 38.47 -9.50
C GLY A 120 18.11 38.45 -10.64
N THR A 121 18.28 39.34 -11.61
CA THR A 121 17.49 39.35 -12.85
C THR A 121 18.41 39.49 -14.08
N PRO A 122 18.58 38.43 -14.91
CA PRO A 122 18.04 37.09 -14.71
C PRO A 122 18.61 36.42 -13.45
N ALA A 123 17.91 35.44 -12.90
CA ALA A 123 18.33 34.73 -11.69
C ALA A 123 19.41 33.69 -12.00
N GLY A 124 20.44 33.66 -11.18
CA GLY A 124 21.44 32.61 -11.13
C GLY A 124 20.86 31.29 -10.62
N SER A 125 21.59 30.21 -10.86
CA SER A 125 21.21 28.87 -10.42
C SER A 125 22.43 28.05 -10.03
N GLY A 126 22.24 27.09 -9.14
CA GLY A 126 23.32 26.22 -8.69
C GLY A 126 22.84 24.99 -7.96
N THR A 127 23.80 24.22 -7.46
CA THR A 127 23.57 23.01 -6.67
C THR A 127 24.53 22.94 -5.49
N ILE A 128 24.12 22.18 -4.47
CA ILE A 128 24.93 21.83 -3.31
C ILE A 128 24.66 20.37 -2.92
N ASP A 129 25.72 19.59 -2.77
CA ASP A 129 25.67 18.28 -2.13
C ASP A 129 25.97 18.47 -0.64
N TYR A 130 25.00 18.20 0.22
CA TYR A 130 25.15 18.50 1.64
C TYR A 130 26.06 17.52 2.39
N ASP A 131 26.28 16.29 1.91
CA ASP A 131 27.17 15.35 2.59
C ASP A 131 28.64 15.68 2.35
N THR A 132 28.95 16.10 1.13
CA THR A 132 30.31 16.41 0.69
C THR A 132 30.65 17.89 0.81
N GLY A 133 29.65 18.77 0.75
CA GLY A 133 29.81 20.21 0.66
C GLY A 133 30.18 20.70 -0.74
N VAL A 134 30.13 19.84 -1.76
CA VAL A 134 30.43 20.20 -3.15
C VAL A 134 29.33 21.11 -3.67
N TRP A 135 29.71 22.27 -4.19
CA TRP A 135 28.79 23.27 -4.75
C TRP A 135 29.21 23.65 -6.16
N ALA A 136 28.22 24.06 -6.95
CA ALA A 136 28.43 24.71 -8.24
C ALA A 136 27.32 25.72 -8.48
N PHE A 137 27.61 26.87 -9.06
CA PHE A 137 26.57 27.82 -9.48
C PHE A 137 26.99 28.66 -10.68
N THR A 138 25.98 29.23 -11.33
CA THR A 138 26.09 30.18 -12.43
C THR A 138 25.39 31.47 -12.01
N LEU A 139 26.10 32.60 -12.08
CA LEU A 139 25.50 33.92 -11.89
C LEU A 139 24.53 34.24 -13.02
N GLY A 140 23.40 34.86 -12.68
CA GLY A 140 22.48 35.33 -13.70
C GLY A 140 23.01 36.56 -14.46
N THR A 141 23.75 37.42 -13.79
CA THR A 141 24.32 38.66 -14.34
C THR A 141 25.85 38.66 -14.31
N ASP A 142 26.47 39.44 -15.19
CA ASP A 142 27.93 39.62 -15.21
C ASP A 142 28.38 40.51 -14.04
N LEU A 143 29.52 40.16 -13.44
CA LEU A 143 30.17 41.03 -12.47
C LEU A 143 30.79 42.25 -13.16
N THR A 144 30.63 43.43 -12.56
CA THR A 144 31.23 44.68 -13.07
C THR A 144 32.61 44.98 -12.45
N ALA A 145 32.98 44.27 -11.39
CA ALA A 145 34.26 44.39 -10.70
C ALA A 145 34.64 43.06 -10.03
N THR A 146 35.87 42.95 -9.55
CA THR A 146 36.28 41.81 -8.74
C THR A 146 35.43 41.72 -7.47
N ALA A 147 34.87 40.54 -7.20
CA ALA A 147 33.99 40.29 -6.07
C ALA A 147 34.50 39.12 -5.22
N SER A 148 34.24 39.20 -3.91
CA SER A 148 34.47 38.08 -2.98
C SER A 148 33.16 37.34 -2.76
N PHE A 149 33.16 36.04 -2.96
CA PHE A 149 31.99 35.20 -2.71
C PHE A 149 32.11 34.54 -1.35
N VAL A 150 31.04 34.63 -0.56
CA VAL A 150 31.01 34.08 0.80
C VAL A 150 29.76 33.24 1.02
N ALA A 151 29.91 32.12 1.73
CA ALA A 151 28.80 31.30 2.17
C ALA A 151 28.47 31.53 3.65
N SER A 152 27.18 31.53 3.96
CA SER A 152 26.62 31.42 5.29
C SER A 152 25.77 30.15 5.37
N TYR A 153 25.99 29.31 6.38
CA TYR A 153 25.29 28.05 6.56
C TYR A 153 25.46 27.47 7.97
N PHE A 154 24.82 26.33 8.25
CA PHE A 154 25.13 25.51 9.42
C PHE A 154 25.87 24.24 8.98
N SER A 155 26.98 23.91 9.63
CA SER A 155 27.65 22.62 9.51
C SER A 155 27.24 21.71 10.67
N GLY A 156 27.04 20.42 10.41
CA GLY A 156 26.72 19.48 11.48
C GLY A 156 27.93 19.00 12.25
N ASP A 157 27.80 18.94 13.57
CA ASP A 157 28.87 18.49 14.44
C ASP A 157 28.99 16.97 14.43
N THR A 158 30.16 16.47 14.84
CA THR A 158 30.43 15.03 14.93
C THR A 158 30.14 14.52 16.33
N LEU A 159 29.17 13.60 16.44
CA LEU A 159 28.86 12.87 17.65
C LEU A 159 29.59 11.52 17.61
N ASN A 160 30.48 11.27 18.57
CA ASN A 160 31.28 10.05 18.64
C ASN A 160 30.75 9.09 19.72
N SER A 161 30.93 7.79 19.50
CA SER A 161 30.63 6.73 20.48
C SER A 161 29.20 6.77 21.03
N ILE A 162 28.25 7.14 20.18
CA ILE A 162 26.85 7.26 20.53
C ILE A 162 26.21 5.87 20.62
N GLN A 163 25.43 5.64 21.68
CA GLN A 163 24.58 4.45 21.77
C GLN A 163 23.37 4.58 20.84
N TYR A 164 23.03 3.50 20.16
CA TYR A 164 21.95 3.47 19.18
C TYR A 164 21.08 2.23 19.37
N GLN A 165 19.93 2.24 18.70
CA GLN A 165 19.01 1.12 18.60
C GLN A 165 18.59 0.99 17.13
N ILE A 166 18.76 -0.19 16.56
CA ILE A 166 18.08 -0.60 15.34
C ILE A 166 16.88 -1.43 15.76
N VAL A 167 15.73 -0.99 15.31
CA VAL A 167 14.45 -1.56 15.65
C VAL A 167 13.82 -2.10 14.38
N ARG A 168 13.54 -3.40 14.39
CA ARG A 168 12.74 -4.02 13.33
C ARG A 168 11.29 -4.11 13.78
N ASP A 169 10.41 -3.51 13.00
CA ASP A 169 8.98 -3.75 13.10
C ASP A 169 8.64 -5.05 12.36
N TYR A 170 8.17 -6.07 13.09
CA TYR A 170 7.69 -7.34 12.51
C TYR A 170 6.18 -7.33 12.28
N THR A 171 5.53 -6.22 12.58
CA THR A 171 4.09 -6.13 12.84
C THR A 171 3.37 -5.17 11.93
N SER A 172 3.92 -4.91 10.73
CA SER A 172 3.42 -3.93 9.75
C SER A 172 1.91 -4.03 9.47
N TYR A 173 1.27 -5.17 9.79
CA TYR A 173 -0.17 -5.40 9.61
C TYR A 173 -0.95 -5.84 10.86
N LYS A 174 -0.27 -6.14 11.97
CA LYS A 174 -0.92 -6.74 13.16
C LYS A 174 -0.10 -6.38 14.38
N SER A 175 -0.62 -5.53 15.27
CA SER A 175 -0.03 -5.12 16.56
C SER A 175 0.23 -6.30 17.51
N LEU A 176 1.06 -7.25 17.09
CA LEU A 176 1.46 -8.38 17.90
C LEU A 176 2.34 -7.85 19.02
N PRO A 177 2.15 -8.32 20.26
CA PRO A 177 3.06 -8.00 21.35
C PRO A 177 4.48 -8.46 21.01
N GLU A 178 5.47 -7.65 21.35
CA GLU A 178 6.85 -7.92 20.99
C GLU A 178 7.74 -8.04 22.23
N MET A 179 8.78 -8.86 22.14
CA MET A 179 9.69 -9.15 23.25
C MET A 179 10.92 -8.24 23.25
N SER A 180 11.44 -7.93 24.44
CA SER A 180 12.79 -7.40 24.63
C SER A 180 13.65 -8.38 25.43
N THR A 181 14.98 -8.24 25.33
CA THR A 181 15.96 -9.19 25.91
C THR A 181 15.92 -9.27 27.45
N ASN A 182 15.19 -8.38 28.13
CA ASN A 182 15.06 -8.37 29.60
C ASN A 182 13.59 -8.30 30.06
N ASP A 183 12.66 -8.80 29.26
CA ASP A 183 11.24 -8.74 29.60
C ASP A 183 10.86 -9.83 30.62
N VAL A 184 10.76 -9.44 31.90
CA VAL A 184 10.33 -10.32 32.99
C VAL A 184 8.91 -10.85 32.81
N ASN A 185 8.08 -10.18 31.99
CA ASN A 185 6.72 -10.57 31.68
C ASN A 185 6.62 -11.37 30.39
N PHE A 186 7.74 -11.87 29.86
CA PHE A 186 7.78 -12.66 28.64
C PHE A 186 6.70 -13.76 28.58
N PRO A 187 6.46 -14.56 29.64
CA PRO A 187 5.42 -15.60 29.59
C PRO A 187 4.03 -15.05 29.28
N HIS A 188 3.68 -13.87 29.82
CA HIS A 188 2.38 -13.23 29.61
C HIS A 188 2.26 -12.62 28.21
N ILE A 189 3.31 -11.96 27.73
CA ILE A 189 3.37 -11.32 26.41
C ILE A 189 3.29 -12.38 25.30
N TYR A 190 4.04 -13.47 25.46
CA TYR A 190 3.98 -14.62 24.55
C TYR A 190 2.58 -15.24 24.51
N THR A 191 1.99 -15.51 25.68
CA THR A 191 0.63 -16.07 25.78
C THR A 191 -0.40 -15.18 25.10
N LYS A 192 -0.29 -13.85 25.28
CA LYS A 192 -1.18 -12.88 24.63
C LYS A 192 -1.02 -12.89 23.11
N ALA A 193 0.21 -12.93 22.60
CA ALA A 193 0.49 -12.98 21.17
C ALA A 193 -0.08 -14.25 20.53
N VAL A 194 0.11 -15.42 21.15
CA VAL A 194 -0.43 -16.70 20.67
C VAL A 194 -1.97 -16.66 20.62
N ARG A 195 -2.63 -16.13 21.65
CA ARG A 195 -4.10 -15.98 21.66
C ARG A 195 -4.60 -15.05 20.57
N MET A 196 -3.87 -13.98 20.27
CA MET A 196 -4.22 -13.08 19.17
C MET A 196 -4.08 -13.78 17.82
N MET A 197 -3.00 -14.55 17.60
CA MET A 197 -2.84 -15.35 16.38
C MET A 197 -3.95 -16.38 16.23
N ASP A 198 -4.28 -17.12 17.29
CA ASP A 198 -5.36 -18.11 17.31
C ASP A 198 -6.71 -17.48 16.95
N LYS A 199 -7.06 -16.34 17.58
CA LYS A 199 -8.28 -15.60 17.25
C LYS A 199 -8.35 -15.19 15.78
N TYR A 200 -7.23 -14.74 15.20
CA TYR A 200 -7.20 -14.35 13.79
C TYR A 200 -7.28 -15.54 12.85
N LEU A 201 -6.62 -16.66 13.16
CA LEU A 201 -6.73 -17.89 12.38
C LEU A 201 -8.15 -18.45 12.42
N TYR A 202 -8.81 -18.42 13.58
CA TYR A 202 -10.22 -18.79 13.73
C TYR A 202 -11.14 -17.91 12.89
N ASN A 203 -10.95 -16.58 12.90
CA ASN A 203 -11.75 -15.68 12.08
C ASN A 203 -11.47 -15.85 10.58
N ALA A 204 -10.23 -16.16 10.18
CA ALA A 204 -9.86 -16.40 8.80
C ALA A 204 -10.46 -17.71 8.26
N SER A 205 -10.49 -18.77 9.08
CA SER A 205 -11.09 -20.05 8.70
C SER A 205 -12.61 -19.98 8.54
N ILE A 206 -13.27 -19.10 9.31
CA ILE A 206 -14.72 -18.87 9.22
C ILE A 206 -15.08 -17.94 8.05
N ASN A 207 -14.29 -16.91 7.77
CA ASN A 207 -14.63 -15.93 6.72
C ASN A 207 -14.22 -16.34 5.31
N ASN A 208 -13.21 -17.21 5.13
CA ASN A 208 -12.98 -17.86 3.83
C ASN A 208 -13.93 -19.04 3.58
N ALA A 209 -14.72 -19.42 4.59
CA ALA A 209 -15.88 -20.28 4.44
C ALA A 209 -17.15 -19.47 4.10
N SER A 210 -17.04 -18.41 3.27
CA SER A 210 -18.04 -18.21 2.22
C SER A 210 -17.99 -19.42 1.30
N ILE A 211 -18.64 -20.47 1.78
CA ILE A 211 -18.95 -21.72 1.12
C ILE A 211 -19.90 -21.36 -0.03
N THR A 212 -19.36 -20.80 -1.10
CA THR A 212 -20.12 -20.60 -2.33
C THR A 212 -20.27 -21.94 -3.07
N ASN A 213 -19.54 -22.99 -2.66
CA ASN A 213 -19.59 -24.34 -3.23
C ASN A 213 -19.31 -25.44 -2.18
N LEU A 214 -20.18 -25.64 -1.18
CA LEU A 214 -20.20 -26.94 -0.49
C LEU A 214 -20.79 -27.95 -1.46
N TYR A 215 -19.92 -28.64 -2.21
CA TYR A 215 -20.28 -29.89 -2.84
C TYR A 215 -20.44 -30.94 -1.73
N LEU A 216 -21.60 -30.93 -1.07
CA LEU A 216 -22.07 -32.06 -0.26
C LEU A 216 -22.44 -33.18 -1.24
N SER A 217 -21.44 -33.96 -1.63
CA SER A 217 -21.61 -35.24 -2.30
C SER A 217 -22.62 -36.08 -1.52
N GLY A 218 -23.78 -36.37 -2.14
CA GLY A 218 -24.78 -37.32 -1.60
C GLY A 218 -26.16 -36.76 -1.25
N ILE A 219 -26.38 -35.44 -1.27
CA ILE A 219 -27.74 -34.87 -1.15
C ILE A 219 -28.18 -34.39 -2.53
N ASN A 220 -29.23 -34.99 -3.08
CA ASN A 220 -29.93 -34.55 -4.30
C ASN A 220 -30.50 -33.14 -4.08
N ARG A 221 -29.64 -32.12 -4.11
CA ARG A 221 -30.05 -30.73 -3.99
C ARG A 221 -30.62 -30.30 -5.32
N LYS A 222 -31.91 -29.98 -5.31
CA LYS A 222 -32.60 -29.33 -6.42
C LYS A 222 -31.84 -28.04 -6.76
N LYS A 223 -31.31 -27.94 -7.99
CA LYS A 223 -30.67 -26.73 -8.52
C LYS A 223 -31.70 -25.60 -8.54
N VAL A 224 -31.44 -24.53 -7.79
CA VAL A 224 -32.22 -23.29 -7.81
C VAL A 224 -31.52 -22.29 -8.72
N THR A 225 -32.22 -21.86 -9.77
CA THR A 225 -31.72 -20.94 -10.79
C THR A 225 -32.51 -19.64 -10.71
N TYR A 226 -31.83 -18.51 -10.47
CA TYR A 226 -32.47 -17.19 -10.44
C TYR A 226 -32.45 -16.53 -11.81
N LYS A 227 -33.57 -15.96 -12.25
CA LYS A 227 -33.69 -15.31 -13.57
C LYS A 227 -34.40 -13.96 -13.46
N THR A 228 -33.84 -12.98 -14.17
CA THR A 228 -34.39 -11.63 -14.33
C THR A 228 -34.67 -11.30 -15.79
N THR A 229 -34.62 -12.29 -16.67
CA THR A 229 -34.91 -12.20 -18.12
C THR A 229 -35.51 -13.52 -18.59
N SER A 230 -36.09 -13.54 -19.79
CA SER A 230 -36.61 -14.77 -20.41
C SER A 230 -35.55 -15.87 -20.47
N TYR A 231 -35.96 -17.11 -20.20
CA TYR A 231 -35.03 -18.22 -20.00
C TYR A 231 -35.58 -19.53 -20.56
N VAL A 232 -34.71 -20.29 -21.23
CA VAL A 232 -34.99 -21.67 -21.65
C VAL A 232 -34.46 -22.60 -20.56
N ALA A 233 -35.37 -23.24 -19.85
CA ALA A 233 -35.04 -24.19 -18.81
C ALA A 233 -34.35 -25.42 -19.38
N THR A 234 -33.43 -25.98 -18.60
CA THR A 234 -32.76 -27.25 -18.90
C THR A 234 -33.28 -28.34 -17.95
N PRO A 235 -33.15 -29.62 -18.29
CA PRO A 235 -33.53 -30.73 -17.39
C PRO A 235 -32.78 -30.71 -16.05
N ALA A 236 -31.63 -30.03 -15.99
CA ALA A 236 -30.85 -29.84 -14.78
C ALA A 236 -31.42 -28.74 -13.86
N ASP A 237 -32.37 -27.91 -14.34
CA ASP A 237 -32.99 -26.85 -13.54
C ASP A 237 -34.18 -27.41 -12.76
N ASN A 238 -34.02 -27.60 -11.44
CA ASN A 238 -35.08 -28.14 -10.60
C ASN A 238 -36.04 -27.04 -10.08
N THR A 239 -35.53 -25.83 -9.87
CA THR A 239 -36.32 -24.69 -9.42
C THR A 239 -35.82 -23.43 -10.10
N ILE A 240 -36.73 -22.66 -10.69
CA ILE A 240 -36.44 -21.39 -11.34
C ILE A 240 -37.17 -20.31 -10.55
N VAL A 241 -36.42 -19.42 -9.92
CA VAL A 241 -36.97 -18.26 -9.22
C VAL A 241 -36.86 -17.06 -10.14
N VAL A 242 -38.01 -16.55 -10.58
CA VAL A 242 -38.06 -15.35 -11.39
C VAL A 242 -38.10 -14.15 -10.47
N MET A 243 -37.12 -13.26 -10.60
CA MET A 243 -36.98 -12.04 -9.80
C MET A 243 -37.32 -10.83 -10.66
N GLY A 244 -37.99 -9.85 -10.04
CA GLY A 244 -38.61 -8.73 -10.74
C GLY A 244 -37.66 -7.94 -11.64
N ASN A 245 -37.97 -7.93 -12.93
CA ASN A 245 -37.57 -6.90 -13.87
C ASN A 245 -38.85 -6.17 -14.35
N ALA A 246 -38.71 -5.00 -14.97
CA ALA A 246 -39.83 -4.11 -15.30
C ALA A 246 -40.77 -4.60 -16.44
N THR A 247 -40.66 -5.86 -16.88
CA THR A 247 -41.32 -6.38 -18.09
C THR A 247 -41.74 -7.83 -17.90
N ALA A 248 -42.73 -8.31 -18.67
CA ALA A 248 -43.10 -9.73 -18.67
C ALA A 248 -41.90 -10.64 -19.02
N ILE A 249 -41.74 -11.75 -18.29
CA ILE A 249 -40.68 -12.74 -18.49
C ILE A 249 -41.29 -14.04 -19.04
N SER A 250 -40.66 -14.62 -20.06
CA SER A 250 -41.05 -15.92 -20.61
C SER A 250 -40.08 -17.02 -20.18
N ILE A 251 -40.59 -18.08 -19.58
CA ILE A 251 -39.83 -19.29 -19.24
C ILE A 251 -40.24 -20.42 -20.19
N THR A 252 -39.33 -20.87 -21.03
CA THR A 252 -39.57 -22.01 -21.94
C THR A 252 -39.08 -23.29 -21.28
N ILE A 253 -40.00 -24.20 -21.00
CA ILE A 253 -39.73 -25.52 -20.42
C ILE A 253 -39.30 -26.46 -21.56
N PRO A 254 -38.29 -27.33 -21.37
CA PRO A 254 -37.82 -28.23 -22.42
C PRO A 254 -38.89 -29.26 -22.78
N TYR A 255 -38.92 -29.68 -24.04
CA TYR A 255 -39.79 -30.74 -24.53
C TYR A 255 -39.58 -32.04 -23.75
N SER A 256 -40.64 -32.82 -23.55
CA SER A 256 -40.49 -34.20 -23.07
C SER A 256 -39.86 -35.06 -24.15
N ASN A 257 -38.68 -35.59 -23.86
CA ASN A 257 -38.06 -36.64 -24.64
C ASN A 257 -37.49 -37.70 -23.66
N THR A 258 -36.89 -38.76 -24.20
CA THR A 258 -36.30 -39.83 -23.38
C THR A 258 -35.19 -39.34 -22.44
N THR A 259 -34.52 -38.23 -22.73
CA THR A 259 -33.48 -37.65 -21.86
C THR A 259 -34.04 -36.82 -20.70
N ASN A 260 -35.31 -36.41 -20.76
CA ASN A 260 -35.93 -35.48 -19.81
C ASN A 260 -37.08 -36.11 -19.02
N LEU A 261 -37.21 -37.45 -19.07
CA LEU A 261 -38.31 -38.17 -18.44
C LEU A 261 -38.24 -38.01 -16.91
N GLY A 262 -39.33 -37.53 -16.31
CA GLY A 262 -39.44 -37.35 -14.85
C GLY A 262 -38.77 -36.08 -14.30
N ALA A 263 -38.31 -35.17 -15.16
CA ALA A 263 -37.80 -33.87 -14.71
C ALA A 263 -38.94 -33.04 -14.08
N GLU A 264 -38.75 -32.63 -12.82
CA GLU A 264 -39.65 -31.72 -12.11
C GLU A 264 -39.01 -30.32 -12.10
N ILE A 265 -39.66 -29.36 -12.75
CA ILE A 265 -39.22 -27.96 -12.79
C ILE A 265 -40.26 -27.12 -12.05
N ALA A 266 -39.87 -26.56 -10.90
CA ALA A 266 -40.69 -25.62 -10.16
C ALA A 266 -40.38 -24.18 -10.60
N ILE A 267 -41.35 -23.47 -11.14
CA ILE A 267 -41.21 -22.03 -11.41
C ILE A 267 -41.86 -21.26 -10.25
N ILE A 268 -41.14 -20.30 -9.67
CA ILE A 268 -41.63 -19.42 -8.61
C ILE A 268 -41.54 -17.99 -9.13
N ASN A 269 -42.70 -17.36 -9.35
CA ASN A 269 -42.75 -15.95 -9.72
C ASN A 269 -42.63 -15.07 -8.47
N ASN A 270 -41.43 -14.63 -8.10
CA ASN A 270 -41.23 -13.68 -7.01
C ASN A 270 -41.16 -12.22 -7.51
N SER A 271 -41.91 -11.91 -8.57
CA SER A 271 -42.01 -10.57 -9.14
C SER A 271 -43.44 -10.03 -9.05
N ALA A 272 -43.58 -8.72 -9.21
CA ALA A 272 -44.88 -8.06 -9.37
C ALA A 272 -45.44 -8.19 -10.81
N TYR A 273 -44.73 -8.88 -11.70
CA TYR A 273 -45.03 -8.95 -13.12
C TYR A 273 -45.48 -10.36 -13.51
N THR A 274 -46.20 -10.46 -14.61
CA THR A 274 -46.66 -11.75 -15.15
C THR A 274 -45.49 -12.55 -15.72
N VAL A 275 -45.41 -13.82 -15.32
CA VAL A 275 -44.47 -14.79 -15.90
C VAL A 275 -45.24 -15.75 -16.80
N CYS A 276 -44.84 -15.84 -18.06
CA CYS A 276 -45.42 -16.78 -19.01
C CYS A 276 -44.55 -18.04 -19.06
N ALA A 277 -45.06 -19.17 -18.58
CA ALA A 277 -44.40 -20.46 -18.73
C ALA A 277 -44.94 -21.15 -19.99
N THR A 278 -44.07 -21.50 -20.93
CA THR A 278 -44.42 -22.18 -22.18
C THR A 278 -43.78 -23.56 -22.20
N CYS A 279 -44.55 -24.60 -22.52
CA CYS A 279 -44.03 -25.95 -22.73
C CYS A 279 -44.40 -26.38 -24.15
N PRO A 280 -43.52 -26.13 -25.14
CA PRO A 280 -43.75 -26.56 -26.51
C PRO A 280 -44.02 -28.08 -26.58
N GLY A 281 -45.09 -28.48 -27.27
CA GLY A 281 -45.49 -29.88 -27.40
C GLY A 281 -46.22 -30.49 -26.21
N SER A 282 -46.59 -29.71 -25.18
CA SER A 282 -47.50 -30.18 -24.12
C SER A 282 -48.95 -30.18 -24.62
N ASN A 283 -49.69 -31.24 -24.29
CA ASN A 283 -51.11 -31.39 -24.67
C ASN A 283 -52.08 -31.04 -23.52
N THR A 284 -51.63 -30.53 -22.36
CA THR A 284 -52.54 -30.37 -21.19
C THR A 284 -52.12 -29.31 -20.17
N ILE A 285 -52.71 -28.12 -20.29
CA ILE A 285 -53.88 -27.65 -19.51
C ILE A 285 -54.89 -27.09 -20.52
N ASN A 286 -56.09 -27.67 -20.66
CA ASN A 286 -57.14 -27.15 -21.56
C ASN A 286 -56.71 -26.91 -23.04
N GLY A 287 -55.70 -27.63 -23.55
CA GLY A 287 -55.16 -27.42 -24.91
C GLY A 287 -54.27 -26.18 -25.08
N ALA A 288 -53.87 -25.51 -24.01
CA ALA A 288 -52.98 -24.34 -24.06
C ALA A 288 -51.49 -24.73 -23.94
N VAL A 289 -50.64 -24.14 -24.79
CA VAL A 289 -49.18 -24.35 -24.84
C VAL A 289 -48.44 -23.50 -23.79
N SER A 290 -49.15 -22.59 -23.12
CA SER A 290 -48.61 -21.64 -22.14
C SER A 290 -49.58 -21.37 -20.98
N THR A 291 -49.04 -21.01 -19.82
CA THR A 291 -49.81 -20.53 -18.66
C THR A 291 -49.20 -19.25 -18.07
N LEU A 292 -50.05 -18.37 -17.54
CA LEU A 292 -49.64 -17.10 -16.92
C LEU A 292 -49.64 -17.24 -15.39
N LEU A 293 -48.51 -16.91 -14.78
CA LEU A 293 -48.35 -16.80 -13.33
C LEU A 293 -48.44 -15.32 -12.95
N SER A 294 -49.45 -14.97 -12.15
CA SER A 294 -49.80 -13.58 -11.84
C SER A 294 -49.65 -13.22 -10.37
N ASN A 295 -49.49 -14.20 -9.47
CA ASN A 295 -49.24 -13.97 -8.05
C ASN A 295 -47.81 -14.36 -7.64
N GLN A 296 -47.36 -13.77 -6.53
CA GLN A 296 -45.98 -13.84 -6.02
C GLN A 296 -45.52 -15.26 -5.59
N TYR A 297 -46.38 -16.27 -5.63
CA TYR A 297 -46.05 -17.63 -5.21
C TYR A 297 -46.72 -18.71 -6.04
N ASP A 298 -47.18 -18.37 -7.25
CA ASP A 298 -47.71 -19.39 -8.15
C ASP A 298 -46.60 -20.40 -8.46
N LYS A 299 -46.93 -21.69 -8.33
CA LYS A 299 -46.04 -22.80 -8.63
C LYS A 299 -46.55 -23.50 -9.88
N ILE A 300 -45.61 -23.93 -10.70
CA ILE A 300 -45.90 -24.88 -11.77
C ILE A 300 -45.01 -26.08 -11.52
N SER A 301 -45.58 -27.27 -11.57
CA SER A 301 -44.83 -28.51 -11.67
C SER A 301 -45.25 -29.23 -12.94
N VAL A 302 -44.27 -29.61 -13.76
CA VAL A 302 -44.51 -30.36 -14.99
C VAL A 302 -44.16 -31.81 -14.73
N GLN A 303 -45.13 -32.70 -14.89
CA GLN A 303 -44.94 -34.13 -14.68
C GLN A 303 -45.17 -34.89 -15.99
N SER A 304 -44.22 -35.74 -16.36
CA SER A 304 -44.34 -36.65 -17.51
C SER A 304 -44.77 -38.03 -17.03
N VAL A 305 -45.92 -38.52 -17.49
CA VAL A 305 -46.37 -39.90 -17.25
C VAL A 305 -46.49 -40.59 -18.60
N ALA A 306 -45.56 -41.52 -18.89
CA ALA A 306 -45.43 -42.47 -20.02
C ALA A 306 -45.80 -42.04 -21.47
N THR A 307 -46.83 -41.23 -21.69
CA THR A 307 -47.26 -40.69 -22.98
C THR A 307 -47.86 -39.28 -22.92
N ASN A 308 -47.99 -38.63 -21.75
CA ASN A 308 -48.51 -37.26 -21.64
C ASN A 308 -47.80 -36.43 -20.55
N LEU A 309 -47.49 -35.18 -20.90
CA LEU A 309 -47.04 -34.11 -19.99
C LEU A 309 -48.25 -33.41 -19.39
N TRP A 310 -48.34 -33.34 -18.07
CA TRP A 310 -49.40 -32.57 -17.41
C TRP A 310 -48.76 -31.47 -16.55
N ILE A 311 -49.24 -30.25 -16.72
CA ILE A 311 -48.85 -29.12 -15.89
C ILE A 311 -49.78 -29.09 -14.68
N LYS A 312 -49.21 -29.19 -13.48
CA LYS A 312 -49.92 -28.95 -12.22
C LYS A 312 -49.59 -27.53 -11.76
N ILE A 313 -50.62 -26.70 -11.66
CA ILE A 313 -50.56 -25.38 -11.00
C ILE A 313 -50.90 -25.58 -9.52
#